data_AF-A0A5J5F9A1-F1
#
_entry.id   AF-A0A5J5F9A1-F1
#
_cell.length_a   1.000
_cell.length_b   1.000
_cell.length_c   1.000
_cell.angle_alpha   90.00
_cell.angle_beta   90.00
_cell.angle_gamma   90.00
#
_symmetry.space_group_name_H-M   'P 1'
#
loop_
_entity.id
_entity.type
_entity.pdbx_description
1 polymer ?
#
loop_
_entity_poly.entity_id
_entity_poly.type
_entity_poly.pdbx_seq_one_letter_code
_entity_poly.pdbx_strand_id
1 'polypeptide(L)'
;MSTPIPLAPYPPDSLRASIPPPEWSAIIESWNTALSVLLQLPSAKFTTASSSDNLTRFLSSYLAHSPITADTDAPQKSLRKKTFLVLHRVLTAHPKTLLDIPGFLVGFSRVYSRVPAAQRLLEELWKTQETSVEAAIKALKKTHLPVFSKAKLSYDDAAGLGRLFQMSPKVAAMLLAGDEFEEVVLDGDEVVVKLFARALCEAARANWSVVVDELYALTAPSAGQKEHMLAKKLAELGVGSRLKVLAEGTDHEGRVAAAVEKLRAYGAPPRRKKQTKDKGKAVMTPQDHEEAEIASKVDQIRDLFPDLDSGFVQKCLQALGGDVEVVTSALLEDNLPAELIEADRSEEYIPLGVQFARPSSSPAPPSLPERKNVFDNDALDRLDPATLSKLTSGRRANDQTADALLAKSEVPKSAILSALAAFDSDDDERDDTYDAADVGGAVDADEGEAAAAAVDDEKEVWAAYQRAPQDFERAARGGNARKALKESTGWTDEALEGWAVMLNREPERQRKLERKYAVQELMGRGQHAQIERTSWRAGEEETERGRGRGRGRGRGRGMGKGGGEGSQQAPPGGDGRGRARKEQNKGRVGNHGRREGRARKMAKGFGAGPA
;
A
#
# COMPACT_ATOMS: atom_id res chain seq x y z
N MET A 1 -38.99 -51.57 -8.28
CA MET A 1 -39.34 -50.59 -7.23
C MET A 1 -38.18 -50.50 -6.26
N SER A 2 -37.25 -49.56 -6.44
CA SER A 2 -36.22 -49.32 -5.42
C SER A 2 -36.88 -48.56 -4.28
N THR A 3 -36.96 -49.16 -3.10
CA THR A 3 -37.39 -48.47 -1.90
C THR A 3 -36.51 -47.22 -1.69
N PRO A 4 -37.09 -46.04 -1.47
CA PRO A 4 -36.30 -44.84 -1.20
C PRO A 4 -35.51 -45.07 0.08
N ILE A 5 -34.20 -44.87 0.04
CA ILE A 5 -33.35 -44.97 1.23
C ILE A 5 -33.80 -43.87 2.18
N PRO A 6 -34.25 -44.20 3.40
CA PRO A 6 -34.73 -43.20 4.35
C PRO A 6 -33.54 -42.35 4.79
N LEU A 7 -33.59 -41.07 4.48
CA LEU A 7 -32.56 -40.10 4.84
C LEU A 7 -33.23 -38.94 5.56
N ALA A 8 -32.97 -38.83 6.87
CA ALA A 8 -33.48 -37.73 7.68
C ALA A 8 -32.74 -36.43 7.35
N PRO A 9 -33.41 -35.26 7.39
CA PRO A 9 -32.76 -33.97 7.18
C PRO A 9 -31.70 -33.68 8.25
N TYR A 10 -30.70 -32.88 7.89
CA TYR A 10 -29.66 -32.47 8.82
C TYR A 10 -30.20 -31.40 9.79
N PRO A 11 -30.05 -31.57 11.12
CA PRO A 11 -30.66 -30.70 12.10
C PRO A 11 -29.98 -29.32 12.19
N PRO A 12 -30.72 -28.26 12.54
CA PRO A 12 -30.19 -26.94 12.81
C PRO A 12 -29.34 -26.89 14.08
N ASP A 13 -28.52 -25.85 14.20
CA ASP A 13 -27.54 -25.64 15.29
C ASP A 13 -28.17 -25.70 16.68
N SER A 14 -29.37 -25.15 16.83
CA SER A 14 -30.14 -25.18 18.09
C SER A 14 -30.47 -26.60 18.55
N LEU A 15 -30.83 -27.49 17.61
CA LEU A 15 -31.12 -28.89 17.91
C LEU A 15 -29.83 -29.71 18.10
N ARG A 16 -28.73 -29.34 17.44
CA ARG A 16 -27.44 -30.01 17.64
C ARG A 16 -26.87 -29.75 19.03
N ALA A 17 -27.10 -28.56 19.58
CA ALA A 17 -26.68 -28.21 20.93
C ALA A 17 -27.38 -29.05 22.03
N SER A 18 -28.59 -29.56 21.76
CA SER A 18 -29.33 -30.40 22.72
C SER A 18 -29.00 -31.89 22.66
N ILE A 19 -28.23 -32.34 21.66
CA ILE A 19 -27.93 -33.77 21.47
C ILE A 19 -26.61 -34.11 22.17
N PRO A 20 -26.57 -35.17 23.02
CA PRO A 20 -25.34 -35.65 23.62
C PRO A 20 -24.28 -36.05 22.57
N PRO A 21 -22.97 -35.80 22.80
CA PRO A 21 -21.90 -36.18 21.88
C PRO A 21 -21.91 -37.65 21.40
N PRO A 22 -22.16 -38.68 22.24
CA PRO A 22 -22.19 -40.07 21.76
C PRO A 22 -23.38 -40.33 20.83
N GLU A 23 -24.56 -39.79 21.13
CA GLU A 23 -25.75 -39.93 20.28
C GLU A 23 -25.54 -39.22 18.94
N TRP A 24 -24.90 -38.04 18.96
CA TRP A 24 -24.55 -37.32 17.75
C TRP A 24 -23.63 -38.13 16.82
N SER A 25 -22.64 -38.83 17.39
CA SER A 25 -21.74 -39.69 16.61
C SER A 25 -22.49 -40.86 15.94
N ALA A 26 -23.42 -41.50 16.66
CA ALA A 26 -24.25 -42.58 16.12
C ALA A 26 -25.20 -42.10 15.01
N ILE A 27 -25.78 -40.90 15.16
CA ILE A 27 -26.60 -40.28 14.12
C ILE A 27 -25.76 -40.01 12.88
N ILE A 28 -24.54 -39.47 13.02
CA ILE A 28 -23.63 -39.25 11.89
C ILE A 28 -23.25 -40.56 11.21
N GLU A 29 -23.02 -41.63 11.97
CA GLU A 29 -22.76 -42.96 11.42
C GLU A 29 -23.95 -43.49 10.60
N SER A 30 -25.19 -43.24 11.04
CA SER A 30 -26.40 -43.61 10.27
C SER A 30 -26.48 -42.88 8.92
N TRP A 31 -26.14 -41.59 8.86
CA TRP A 31 -26.05 -40.89 7.58
C TRP A 31 -24.89 -41.42 6.74
N ASN A 32 -23.74 -41.69 7.37
CA ASN A 32 -22.59 -42.24 6.69
C ASN A 32 -22.89 -43.60 6.04
N THR A 33 -23.64 -44.48 6.69
CA THR A 33 -24.04 -45.79 6.13
C THR A 33 -25.03 -45.59 5.00
N ALA A 34 -26.08 -44.78 5.18
CA ALA A 34 -27.06 -44.48 4.15
C ALA A 34 -26.44 -43.87 2.88
N LEU A 35 -25.52 -42.90 3.04
CA LEU A 35 -24.78 -42.31 1.92
C LEU A 35 -23.82 -43.30 1.26
N SER A 36 -23.24 -44.24 2.03
CA SER A 36 -22.38 -45.29 1.44
C SER A 36 -23.19 -46.23 0.55
N VAL A 37 -24.39 -46.62 0.98
CA VAL A 37 -25.31 -47.43 0.16
C VAL A 37 -25.69 -46.67 -1.11
N LEU A 38 -26.02 -45.38 -1.00
CA LEU A 38 -26.31 -44.53 -2.16
C LEU A 38 -25.14 -44.46 -3.16
N LEU A 39 -23.90 -44.34 -2.67
CA LEU A 39 -22.71 -44.30 -3.51
C LEU A 39 -22.40 -45.63 -4.20
N GLN A 40 -22.74 -46.77 -3.57
CA GLN A 40 -22.54 -48.11 -4.13
C GLN A 40 -23.57 -48.50 -5.21
N LEU A 41 -24.69 -47.78 -5.32
CA LEU A 41 -25.70 -48.08 -6.35
C LEU A 41 -25.15 -47.91 -7.77
N PRO A 42 -25.54 -48.76 -8.74
CA PRO A 42 -25.27 -48.54 -10.17
C PRO A 42 -25.96 -47.27 -10.70
N SER A 43 -25.41 -46.65 -11.76
CA SER A 43 -25.87 -45.34 -12.26
C SER A 43 -27.37 -45.26 -12.55
N ALA A 44 -27.97 -46.29 -13.14
CA ALA A 44 -29.40 -46.31 -13.43
C ALA A 44 -30.30 -46.36 -12.18
N LYS A 45 -29.87 -47.06 -11.12
CA LYS A 45 -30.61 -47.10 -9.85
C LYS A 45 -30.35 -45.84 -9.03
N PHE A 46 -29.15 -45.27 -9.15
CA PHE A 46 -28.79 -44.02 -8.52
C PHE A 46 -29.65 -42.86 -9.02
N THR A 47 -29.86 -42.72 -10.33
CA THR A 47 -30.69 -41.62 -10.88
C THR A 47 -32.12 -41.68 -10.38
N THR A 48 -32.72 -42.89 -10.27
CA THR A 48 -34.06 -43.05 -9.68
C THR A 48 -34.07 -42.72 -8.19
N ALA A 49 -33.05 -43.16 -7.44
CA ALA A 49 -32.94 -42.88 -6.01
C ALA A 49 -32.62 -41.41 -5.70
N SER A 50 -31.85 -40.73 -6.55
CA SER A 50 -31.46 -39.33 -6.37
C SER A 50 -32.58 -38.34 -6.62
N SER A 51 -33.57 -38.74 -7.43
CA SER A 51 -34.80 -37.98 -7.64
C SER A 51 -35.76 -38.07 -6.44
N SER A 52 -35.40 -38.80 -5.38
CA SER A 52 -36.20 -38.84 -4.16
C SER A 52 -36.09 -37.52 -3.39
N ASP A 53 -37.25 -37.05 -2.94
CA ASP A 53 -37.41 -35.82 -2.16
C ASP A 53 -36.69 -35.87 -0.80
N ASN A 54 -36.42 -37.08 -0.29
CA ASN A 54 -35.66 -37.27 0.95
C ASN A 54 -34.18 -36.87 0.79
N LEU A 55 -33.56 -37.22 -0.34
CA LEU A 55 -32.17 -36.88 -0.60
C LEU A 55 -32.01 -35.38 -0.80
N THR A 56 -32.88 -34.75 -1.58
CA THR A 56 -32.84 -33.31 -1.83
C THR A 56 -33.04 -32.51 -0.54
N ARG A 57 -33.99 -32.92 0.33
CA ARG A 57 -34.18 -32.34 1.67
C ARG A 57 -32.97 -32.50 2.58
N PHE A 58 -32.33 -33.66 2.59
CA PHE A 58 -31.10 -33.85 3.36
C PHE A 58 -29.97 -32.96 2.83
N LEU A 59 -29.75 -32.93 1.52
CA LEU A 59 -28.70 -32.13 0.92
C LEU A 59 -28.91 -30.63 1.16
N SER A 60 -30.14 -30.13 1.02
CA SER A 60 -30.45 -28.72 1.28
C SER A 60 -30.27 -28.35 2.76
N SER A 61 -30.81 -29.17 3.68
CA SER A 61 -30.65 -28.95 5.13
C SER A 61 -29.20 -29.08 5.59
N TYR A 62 -28.43 -30.02 5.03
CA TYR A 62 -27.00 -30.18 5.30
C TYR A 62 -26.22 -28.96 4.83
N LEU A 63 -26.43 -28.48 3.61
CA LEU A 63 -25.74 -27.29 3.10
C LEU A 63 -26.10 -26.02 3.89
N ALA A 64 -27.32 -25.93 4.43
CA ALA A 64 -27.80 -24.79 5.22
C ALA A 64 -27.31 -24.77 6.69
N HIS A 65 -27.04 -25.93 7.32
CA HIS A 65 -26.68 -25.99 8.75
C HIS A 65 -25.34 -26.69 9.05
N SER A 66 -24.66 -27.27 8.05
CA SER A 66 -23.35 -27.90 8.27
C SER A 66 -22.29 -26.86 8.71
N PRO A 67 -21.43 -27.21 9.69
CA PRO A 67 -20.40 -26.30 10.17
C PRO A 67 -19.25 -26.21 9.17
N ILE A 68 -18.67 -25.01 9.04
CA ILE A 68 -17.59 -24.72 8.09
C ILE A 68 -16.28 -25.44 8.50
N THR A 69 -16.10 -25.67 9.81
CA THR A 69 -14.89 -26.22 10.44
C THR A 69 -15.08 -27.65 10.96
N ALA A 70 -15.83 -28.50 10.24
CA ALA A 70 -16.10 -29.90 10.59
C ALA A 70 -14.85 -30.83 10.56
N ASP A 71 -13.64 -30.27 10.70
CA ASP A 71 -12.35 -30.91 10.44
C ASP A 71 -11.67 -31.44 11.71
N THR A 72 -12.36 -31.49 12.85
CA THR A 72 -11.83 -32.12 14.08
C THR A 72 -12.25 -33.59 14.18
N ASP A 73 -13.52 -33.91 13.91
CA ASP A 73 -14.09 -35.23 14.22
C ASP A 73 -14.08 -36.18 12.99
N ALA A 74 -13.52 -37.38 13.15
CA ALA A 74 -13.47 -38.41 12.11
C ALA A 74 -14.85 -38.75 11.46
N PRO A 75 -15.95 -38.98 12.21
CA PRO A 75 -17.25 -39.29 11.60
C PRO A 75 -17.82 -38.12 10.79
N GLN A 76 -17.57 -36.88 11.22
CA GLN A 76 -17.99 -35.66 10.51
C GLN A 76 -17.20 -35.44 9.22
N LYS A 77 -15.89 -35.69 9.24
CA LYS A 77 -15.04 -35.70 8.03
C LYS A 77 -15.56 -36.71 7.00
N SER A 78 -15.87 -37.93 7.45
CA SER A 78 -16.45 -38.96 6.58
C SER A 78 -17.79 -38.49 5.99
N LEU A 79 -18.66 -37.88 6.80
CA LEU A 79 -19.94 -37.37 6.35
C LEU A 79 -19.76 -36.30 5.27
N ARG A 80 -18.90 -35.30 5.51
CA ARG A 80 -18.59 -34.23 4.55
C ARG A 80 -18.05 -34.79 3.23
N LYS A 81 -17.16 -35.78 3.30
CA LYS A 81 -16.61 -36.45 2.10
C LYS A 81 -17.69 -37.21 1.33
N LYS A 82 -18.51 -38.03 2.01
CA LYS A 82 -19.56 -38.83 1.35
C LYS A 82 -20.66 -37.93 0.77
N THR A 83 -21.07 -36.89 1.48
CA THR A 83 -22.02 -35.90 0.97
C THR A 83 -21.49 -35.19 -0.27
N PHE A 84 -20.20 -34.82 -0.29
CA PHE A 84 -19.57 -34.26 -1.49
C PHE A 84 -19.60 -35.24 -2.68
N LEU A 85 -19.28 -36.52 -2.46
CA LEU A 85 -19.31 -37.52 -3.53
C LEU A 85 -20.74 -37.75 -4.07
N VAL A 86 -21.75 -37.73 -3.20
CA VAL A 86 -23.15 -37.81 -3.63
C VAL A 86 -23.52 -36.56 -4.42
N LEU A 87 -23.19 -35.36 -3.94
CA LEU A 87 -23.41 -34.11 -4.66
C LEU A 87 -22.73 -34.13 -6.04
N HIS A 88 -21.49 -34.58 -6.11
CA HIS A 88 -20.76 -34.74 -7.37
C HIS A 88 -21.50 -35.66 -8.34
N ARG A 89 -21.97 -36.81 -7.85
CA ARG A 89 -22.70 -37.77 -8.66
C ARG A 89 -24.08 -37.27 -9.12
N VAL A 90 -24.79 -36.50 -8.28
CA VAL A 90 -26.07 -35.89 -8.65
C VAL A 90 -25.88 -34.78 -9.68
N LEU A 91 -24.90 -33.89 -9.47
CA LEU A 91 -24.61 -32.78 -10.37
C LEU A 91 -24.11 -33.24 -11.75
N THR A 92 -23.38 -34.35 -11.81
CA THR A 92 -22.96 -34.95 -13.09
C THR A 92 -24.11 -35.66 -13.82
N ALA A 93 -25.10 -36.19 -13.10
CA ALA A 93 -26.25 -36.87 -13.70
C ALA A 93 -27.39 -35.90 -14.10
N HIS A 94 -27.94 -35.16 -13.13
CA HIS A 94 -29.14 -34.33 -13.29
C HIS A 94 -29.05 -33.01 -12.48
N PRO A 95 -28.18 -32.07 -12.88
CA PRO A 95 -27.85 -30.90 -12.05
C PRO A 95 -29.01 -29.94 -11.83
N LYS A 96 -29.98 -29.87 -12.75
CA LYS A 96 -31.18 -29.01 -12.63
C LYS A 96 -31.91 -29.19 -11.30
N THR A 97 -32.04 -30.45 -10.85
CA THR A 97 -32.74 -30.79 -9.59
C THR A 97 -32.14 -30.11 -8.36
N LEU A 98 -30.83 -29.89 -8.32
CA LEU A 98 -30.14 -29.22 -7.22
C LEU A 98 -29.94 -27.72 -7.48
N LEU A 99 -29.70 -27.32 -8.73
CA LEU A 99 -29.51 -25.92 -9.11
C LEU A 99 -30.79 -25.08 -8.97
N ASP A 100 -31.96 -25.69 -9.12
CA ASP A 100 -33.26 -25.02 -8.92
C ASP A 100 -33.56 -24.76 -7.43
N ILE A 101 -32.83 -25.40 -6.51
CA ILE A 101 -33.02 -25.20 -5.07
C ILE A 101 -32.46 -23.83 -4.66
N PRO A 102 -33.29 -22.94 -4.07
CA PRO A 102 -32.83 -21.62 -3.67
C PRO A 102 -31.73 -21.73 -2.61
N GLY A 103 -30.65 -20.96 -2.81
CA GLY A 103 -29.52 -20.94 -1.88
C GLY A 103 -28.57 -22.14 -1.97
N PHE A 104 -28.81 -23.11 -2.87
CA PHE A 104 -27.92 -24.27 -3.05
C PHE A 104 -26.47 -23.87 -3.32
N LEU A 105 -26.25 -22.96 -4.27
CA LEU A 105 -24.90 -22.51 -4.64
C LEU A 105 -24.17 -21.81 -3.48
N VAL A 106 -24.89 -21.04 -2.67
CA VAL A 106 -24.35 -20.34 -1.49
C VAL A 106 -24.01 -21.35 -0.38
N GLY A 107 -24.88 -22.32 -0.13
CA GLY A 107 -24.60 -23.41 0.82
C GLY A 107 -23.43 -24.29 0.36
N PHE A 108 -23.37 -24.62 -0.93
CA PHE A 108 -22.30 -25.40 -1.53
C PHE A 108 -20.95 -24.68 -1.42
N SER A 109 -20.88 -23.39 -1.75
CA SER A 109 -19.66 -22.60 -1.61
C SER A 109 -19.25 -22.44 -0.14
N ARG A 110 -20.22 -22.28 0.77
CA ARG A 110 -19.96 -22.17 2.21
C ARG A 110 -19.25 -23.41 2.75
N VAL A 111 -19.74 -24.61 2.41
CA VAL A 111 -19.20 -25.88 2.92
C VAL A 111 -17.96 -26.33 2.15
N TYR A 112 -17.87 -26.11 0.83
CA TYR A 112 -16.82 -26.70 0.00
C TYR A 112 -15.83 -25.71 -0.62
N SER A 113 -15.84 -24.42 -0.22
CA SER A 113 -14.92 -23.39 -0.77
C SER A 113 -13.43 -23.72 -0.69
N ARG A 114 -13.02 -24.51 0.31
CA ARG A 114 -11.62 -24.91 0.50
C ARG A 114 -11.23 -26.18 -0.27
N VAL A 115 -12.19 -26.85 -0.90
CA VAL A 115 -11.98 -28.13 -1.58
C VAL A 115 -11.72 -27.87 -3.07
N PRO A 116 -10.51 -28.11 -3.60
CA PRO A 116 -10.20 -27.82 -5.00
C PRO A 116 -11.01 -28.68 -5.98
N ALA A 117 -11.41 -29.90 -5.58
CA ALA A 117 -12.31 -30.74 -6.37
C ALA A 117 -13.69 -30.10 -6.59
N ALA A 118 -14.17 -29.29 -5.64
CA ALA A 118 -15.45 -28.60 -5.77
C ALA A 118 -15.39 -27.43 -6.77
N GLN A 119 -14.24 -26.75 -6.86
CA GLN A 119 -13.97 -25.72 -7.87
C GLN A 119 -13.97 -26.33 -9.28
N ARG A 120 -13.22 -27.44 -9.47
CA ARG A 120 -13.18 -28.17 -10.75
C ARG A 120 -14.56 -28.66 -11.19
N LEU A 121 -15.36 -29.18 -10.26
CA LEU A 121 -16.73 -29.59 -10.56
C LEU A 121 -17.58 -28.41 -11.07
N LEU A 122 -17.49 -27.23 -10.45
CA LEU A 122 -18.23 -26.07 -10.93
C LEU A 122 -17.75 -25.64 -12.33
N GLU A 123 -16.44 -25.68 -12.59
CA GLU A 123 -15.89 -25.41 -13.92
C GLU A 123 -16.37 -26.42 -14.98
N GLU A 124 -16.48 -27.70 -14.64
CA GLU A 124 -17.04 -28.74 -15.51
C GLU A 124 -18.54 -28.53 -15.75
N LEU A 125 -19.30 -28.13 -14.74
CA LEU A 125 -20.71 -27.77 -14.88
C LEU A 125 -20.91 -26.57 -15.80
N TRP A 126 -20.04 -25.56 -15.70
CA TRP A 126 -20.03 -24.43 -16.63
C TRP A 126 -19.77 -24.86 -18.08
N LYS A 127 -18.93 -25.87 -18.31
CA LYS A 127 -18.64 -26.37 -19.67
C LYS A 127 -19.77 -27.24 -20.24
N THR A 128 -20.45 -28.00 -19.39
CA THR A 128 -21.44 -29.00 -19.81
C THR A 128 -22.87 -28.45 -19.85
N GLN A 129 -23.23 -27.58 -18.91
CA GLN A 129 -24.61 -27.09 -18.72
C GLN A 129 -24.66 -25.61 -18.32
N GLU A 130 -23.98 -24.77 -19.12
CA GLU A 130 -23.93 -23.31 -18.95
C GLU A 130 -25.32 -22.70 -18.71
N THR A 131 -26.31 -23.02 -19.56
CA THR A 131 -27.66 -22.44 -19.49
C THR A 131 -28.37 -22.69 -18.15
N SER A 132 -28.17 -23.86 -17.54
CA SER A 132 -28.77 -24.19 -16.26
C SER A 132 -28.09 -23.44 -15.11
N VAL A 133 -26.77 -23.30 -15.18
CA VAL A 133 -25.99 -22.58 -14.17
C VAL A 133 -26.28 -21.08 -14.26
N GLU A 134 -26.39 -20.53 -15.47
CA GLU A 134 -26.79 -19.14 -15.67
C GLU A 134 -28.18 -18.84 -15.11
N ALA A 135 -29.15 -19.73 -15.35
CA ALA A 135 -30.50 -19.57 -14.80
C ALA A 135 -30.50 -19.54 -13.27
N ALA A 136 -29.73 -20.44 -12.63
CA ALA A 136 -29.58 -20.47 -11.18
C ALA A 136 -28.90 -19.19 -10.65
N ILE A 137 -27.90 -18.65 -11.35
CA ILE A 137 -27.23 -17.40 -10.97
C ILE A 137 -28.16 -16.19 -11.15
N LYS A 138 -28.97 -16.15 -12.22
CA LYS A 138 -29.99 -15.10 -12.41
C LYS A 138 -31.05 -15.15 -11.31
N ALA A 139 -31.47 -16.35 -10.90
CA ALA A 139 -32.36 -16.52 -9.75
C ALA A 139 -31.70 -16.07 -8.43
N LEU A 140 -30.42 -16.35 -8.25
CA LEU A 140 -29.62 -15.89 -7.12
C LEU A 140 -29.47 -14.36 -7.11
N LYS A 141 -29.25 -13.73 -8.27
CA LYS A 141 -29.24 -12.26 -8.41
C LYS A 141 -30.59 -11.69 -7.97
N LYS A 142 -31.70 -12.20 -8.52
CA LYS A 142 -33.06 -11.75 -8.19
C LYS A 142 -33.42 -11.88 -6.70
N THR A 143 -32.88 -12.87 -6.01
CA THR A 143 -33.17 -13.10 -4.58
C THR A 143 -32.31 -12.24 -3.66
N HIS A 144 -31.01 -12.08 -3.96
CA HIS A 144 -30.07 -11.39 -3.06
C HIS A 144 -29.97 -9.88 -3.30
N LEU A 145 -30.13 -9.39 -4.53
CA LEU A 145 -30.03 -7.95 -4.84
C LEU A 145 -31.03 -7.09 -4.03
N PRO A 146 -32.32 -7.47 -3.92
CA PRO A 146 -33.29 -6.71 -3.12
C PRO A 146 -33.01 -6.73 -1.60
N VAL A 147 -32.20 -7.67 -1.13
CA VAL A 147 -31.79 -7.75 0.29
C VAL A 147 -30.65 -6.76 0.56
N PHE A 148 -29.74 -6.61 -0.40
CA PHE A 148 -28.63 -5.65 -0.32
C PHE A 148 -29.12 -4.19 -0.27
N SER A 149 -30.17 -3.85 -1.04
CA SER A 149 -30.71 -2.48 -1.08
C SER A 149 -31.46 -2.07 0.19
N LYS A 150 -31.87 -3.02 1.03
CA LYS A 150 -32.62 -2.76 2.27
C LYS A 150 -31.73 -2.70 3.52
N ALA A 151 -30.39 -2.68 3.38
CA ALA A 151 -29.43 -2.60 4.50
C ALA A 151 -29.63 -3.68 5.58
N LYS A 152 -30.21 -4.84 5.21
CA LYS A 152 -30.46 -5.98 6.11
C LYS A 152 -29.59 -7.19 5.75
N LEU A 153 -28.45 -6.96 5.12
CA LEU A 153 -27.58 -8.06 4.74
C LEU A 153 -26.83 -8.58 5.97
N SER A 154 -27.11 -9.83 6.34
CA SER A 154 -26.30 -10.52 7.35
C SER A 154 -24.87 -10.68 6.83
N TYR A 155 -23.88 -10.48 7.71
CA TYR A 155 -22.47 -10.74 7.39
C TYR A 155 -22.26 -12.15 6.84
N ASP A 156 -23.02 -13.13 7.34
CA ASP A 156 -22.94 -14.52 6.90
C ASP A 156 -23.38 -14.72 5.44
N ASP A 157 -24.41 -13.98 5.01
CA ASP A 157 -24.89 -14.04 3.62
C ASP A 157 -23.87 -13.41 2.67
N ALA A 158 -23.28 -12.26 3.05
CA ALA A 158 -22.20 -11.63 2.32
C ALA A 158 -20.96 -12.53 2.23
N ALA A 159 -20.60 -13.19 3.33
CA ALA A 159 -19.50 -14.14 3.37
C ALA A 159 -19.77 -15.38 2.50
N GLY A 160 -21.00 -15.88 2.47
CA GLY A 160 -21.43 -16.99 1.61
C GLY A 160 -21.25 -16.67 0.12
N LEU A 161 -21.68 -15.48 -0.30
CA LEU A 161 -21.50 -15.02 -1.69
C LEU A 161 -20.03 -14.73 -2.02
N GLY A 162 -19.28 -14.14 -1.10
CA GLY A 162 -17.83 -13.95 -1.27
C GLY A 162 -17.08 -15.27 -1.48
N ARG A 163 -17.49 -16.35 -0.78
CA ARG A 163 -16.95 -17.70 -1.01
C ARG A 163 -17.38 -18.28 -2.35
N LEU A 164 -18.58 -17.97 -2.83
CA LEU A 164 -19.04 -18.39 -4.16
C LEU A 164 -18.22 -17.72 -5.26
N PHE A 165 -17.91 -16.43 -5.14
CA PHE A 165 -17.04 -15.71 -6.08
C PHE A 165 -15.63 -16.31 -6.14
N GLN A 166 -15.07 -16.68 -4.99
CA GLN A 166 -13.76 -17.34 -4.93
C GLN A 166 -13.79 -18.75 -5.54
N MET A 167 -14.89 -19.48 -5.37
CA MET A 167 -15.08 -20.82 -5.94
C MET A 167 -15.26 -20.80 -7.45
N SER A 168 -15.94 -19.78 -7.98
CA SER A 168 -16.25 -19.65 -9.39
C SER A 168 -16.19 -18.17 -9.83
N PRO A 169 -15.02 -17.71 -10.31
CA PRO A 169 -14.82 -16.37 -10.88
C PRO A 169 -15.86 -15.95 -11.93
N LYS A 170 -16.35 -16.90 -12.75
CA LYS A 170 -17.42 -16.66 -13.73
C LYS A 170 -18.73 -16.18 -13.11
N VAL A 171 -19.05 -16.62 -11.89
CA VAL A 171 -20.26 -16.18 -11.16
C VAL A 171 -20.12 -14.71 -10.78
N ALA A 172 -18.92 -14.29 -10.34
CA ALA A 172 -18.65 -12.90 -10.01
C ALA A 172 -18.80 -12.00 -11.25
N ALA A 173 -18.25 -12.43 -12.39
CA ALA A 173 -18.39 -11.70 -13.65
C ALA A 173 -19.85 -11.58 -14.12
N MET A 174 -20.64 -12.66 -14.00
CA MET A 174 -22.08 -12.64 -14.32
C MET A 174 -22.91 -11.76 -13.40
N LEU A 175 -22.53 -11.65 -12.13
CA LEU A 175 -23.26 -10.85 -11.15
C LEU A 175 -22.93 -9.36 -11.31
N LEU A 176 -21.69 -9.04 -11.68
CA LEU A 176 -21.26 -7.72 -12.12
C LEU A 176 -21.76 -7.34 -13.51
N ALA A 177 -22.18 -8.30 -14.33
CA ALA A 177 -22.72 -7.99 -15.64
C ALA A 177 -24.04 -7.21 -15.50
N GLY A 178 -24.00 -5.97 -15.97
CA GLY A 178 -25.11 -5.01 -15.94
C GLY A 178 -25.21 -4.25 -14.62
N ASP A 179 -25.87 -3.10 -14.71
CA ASP A 179 -25.78 -2.00 -13.73
C ASP A 179 -26.53 -2.29 -12.41
N GLU A 180 -27.35 -3.35 -12.36
CA GLU A 180 -28.21 -3.64 -11.20
C GLU A 180 -27.41 -3.83 -9.89
N PHE A 181 -26.20 -4.41 -9.95
CA PHE A 181 -25.40 -4.58 -8.74
C PHE A 181 -24.75 -3.26 -8.32
N GLU A 182 -24.31 -2.45 -9.28
CA GLU A 182 -23.78 -1.11 -9.02
C GLU A 182 -24.84 -0.23 -8.35
N GLU A 183 -26.06 -0.15 -8.91
CA GLU A 183 -27.19 0.61 -8.36
C GLU A 183 -27.44 0.30 -6.88
N VAL A 184 -27.35 -0.99 -6.53
CA VAL A 184 -27.61 -1.45 -5.17
C VAL A 184 -26.42 -1.20 -4.23
N VAL A 185 -25.19 -1.16 -4.74
CA VAL A 185 -24.00 -0.85 -3.94
C VAL A 185 -23.88 0.65 -3.68
N LEU A 186 -24.38 1.51 -4.59
CA LEU A 186 -24.40 2.96 -4.41
C LEU A 186 -25.16 3.39 -3.15
N ASP A 187 -26.24 2.68 -2.81
CA ASP A 187 -27.05 2.90 -1.61
C ASP A 187 -26.75 1.89 -0.49
N GLY A 188 -25.77 1.01 -0.69
CA GLY A 188 -25.44 -0.10 0.21
C GLY A 188 -24.47 0.24 1.34
N ASP A 189 -24.56 -0.53 2.42
CA ASP A 189 -23.63 -0.45 3.55
C ASP A 189 -22.20 -0.89 3.19
N GLU A 190 -21.25 -0.65 4.10
CA GLU A 190 -19.84 -1.04 3.93
C GLU A 190 -19.66 -2.54 3.62
N VAL A 191 -20.53 -3.41 4.15
CA VAL A 191 -20.52 -4.85 3.86
C VAL A 191 -20.79 -5.13 2.38
N VAL A 192 -21.76 -4.41 1.79
CA VAL A 192 -22.13 -4.54 0.37
C VAL A 192 -21.00 -4.00 -0.52
N VAL A 193 -20.38 -2.89 -0.14
CA VAL A 193 -19.20 -2.34 -0.84
C VAL A 193 -18.02 -3.31 -0.81
N LYS A 194 -17.75 -3.95 0.33
CA LYS A 194 -16.70 -4.99 0.45
C LYS A 194 -17.02 -6.22 -0.40
N LEU A 195 -18.29 -6.62 -0.49
CA LEU A 195 -18.72 -7.71 -1.35
C LEU A 195 -18.52 -7.37 -2.83
N PHE A 196 -18.87 -6.16 -3.26
CA PHE A 196 -18.65 -5.65 -4.61
C PHE A 196 -17.15 -5.58 -4.95
N ALA A 197 -16.32 -5.06 -4.05
CA ALA A 197 -14.86 -5.05 -4.18
C ALA A 197 -14.28 -6.46 -4.38
N ARG A 198 -14.81 -7.46 -3.66
CA ARG A 198 -14.43 -8.86 -3.82
C ARG A 198 -14.92 -9.44 -5.14
N ALA A 199 -16.13 -9.11 -5.57
CA ALA A 199 -16.65 -9.50 -6.88
C ALA A 199 -15.75 -8.98 -8.01
N LEU A 200 -15.31 -7.71 -7.97
CA LEU A 200 -14.39 -7.13 -8.96
C LEU A 200 -13.06 -7.89 -9.02
N CYS A 201 -12.44 -8.19 -7.87
CA CYS A 201 -11.16 -8.90 -7.81
C CYS A 201 -11.27 -10.35 -8.33
N GLU A 202 -12.36 -11.04 -8.02
CA GLU A 202 -12.56 -12.42 -8.47
C GLU A 202 -13.00 -12.48 -9.94
N ALA A 203 -13.86 -11.56 -10.39
CA ALA A 203 -14.28 -11.46 -11.79
C ALA A 203 -13.12 -11.17 -12.73
N ALA A 204 -12.10 -10.41 -12.27
CA ALA A 204 -10.88 -10.16 -13.03
C ALA A 204 -10.15 -11.44 -13.45
N ARG A 205 -10.31 -12.54 -12.71
CA ARG A 205 -9.73 -13.85 -13.05
C ARG A 205 -10.47 -14.56 -14.20
N ALA A 206 -11.69 -14.13 -14.54
CA ALA A 206 -12.51 -14.72 -15.59
C ALA A 206 -12.71 -13.79 -16.79
N ASN A 207 -13.09 -12.53 -16.53
CA ASN A 207 -13.39 -11.57 -17.57
C ASN A 207 -12.94 -10.15 -17.19
N TRP A 208 -11.84 -9.70 -17.81
CA TRP A 208 -11.30 -8.36 -17.60
C TRP A 208 -12.18 -7.25 -18.20
N SER A 209 -12.95 -7.52 -19.27
CA SER A 209 -13.73 -6.47 -19.92
C SER A 209 -14.80 -5.93 -18.97
N VAL A 210 -15.57 -6.81 -18.33
CA VAL A 210 -16.62 -6.44 -17.36
C VAL A 210 -16.02 -5.61 -16.21
N VAL A 211 -14.87 -6.02 -15.68
CA VAL A 211 -14.24 -5.27 -14.58
C VAL A 211 -13.75 -3.89 -15.02
N VAL A 212 -13.17 -3.78 -16.21
CA VAL A 212 -12.68 -2.50 -16.74
C VAL A 212 -13.83 -1.58 -17.11
N ASP A 213 -14.91 -2.12 -17.68
CA ASP A 213 -16.11 -1.36 -18.05
C ASP A 213 -16.78 -0.79 -16.79
N GLU A 214 -16.93 -1.58 -15.73
CA GLU A 214 -17.44 -1.13 -14.43
C GLU A 214 -16.55 -0.06 -13.78
N LEU A 215 -15.23 -0.23 -13.81
CA LEU A 215 -14.31 0.79 -13.29
C LEU A 215 -14.37 2.09 -14.10
N TYR A 216 -14.58 2.01 -15.41
CA TYR A 216 -14.76 3.20 -16.24
C TYR A 216 -16.11 3.85 -16.04
N ALA A 217 -17.19 3.10 -15.79
CA ALA A 217 -18.50 3.65 -15.42
C ALA A 217 -18.37 4.50 -14.14
N LEU A 218 -17.75 3.96 -13.09
CA LEU A 218 -17.55 4.62 -11.80
C LEU A 218 -16.60 5.83 -11.84
N THR A 219 -15.66 5.84 -12.78
CA THR A 219 -14.65 6.90 -12.93
C THR A 219 -14.92 7.82 -14.13
N ALA A 220 -16.08 7.67 -14.77
CA ALA A 220 -16.46 8.53 -15.88
C ALA A 220 -16.69 9.98 -15.39
N PRO A 221 -16.36 11.01 -16.18
CA PRO A 221 -16.71 12.39 -15.83
C PRO A 221 -18.22 12.65 -15.77
N SER A 222 -19.01 11.80 -16.43
CA SER A 222 -20.48 11.80 -16.39
C SER A 222 -21.04 11.15 -15.13
N ALA A 223 -20.19 10.49 -14.33
CA ALA A 223 -20.60 9.74 -13.16
C ALA A 223 -21.15 10.65 -12.06
N GLY A 224 -22.13 10.15 -11.32
CA GLY A 224 -22.76 10.87 -10.21
C GLY A 224 -21.85 11.02 -8.99
N GLN A 225 -22.25 11.87 -8.03
CA GLN A 225 -21.55 11.99 -6.75
C GLN A 225 -21.45 10.66 -5.98
N LYS A 226 -22.49 9.82 -6.05
CA LYS A 226 -22.52 8.52 -5.38
C LYS A 226 -21.50 7.53 -5.99
N GLU A 227 -21.38 7.51 -7.31
CA GLU A 227 -20.43 6.66 -8.04
C GLU A 227 -18.99 7.05 -7.71
N HIS A 228 -18.70 8.36 -7.65
CA HIS A 228 -17.41 8.85 -7.19
C HIS A 228 -17.12 8.52 -5.71
N MET A 229 -18.12 8.51 -4.83
CA MET A 229 -17.95 8.04 -3.45
C MET A 229 -17.64 6.54 -3.39
N LEU A 230 -18.29 5.73 -4.23
CA LEU A 230 -18.02 4.31 -4.36
C LEU A 230 -16.60 4.08 -4.89
N ALA A 231 -16.18 4.81 -5.93
CA ALA A 231 -14.83 4.78 -6.47
C ALA A 231 -13.78 5.12 -5.40
N LYS A 232 -14.03 6.14 -4.58
CA LYS A 232 -13.18 6.48 -3.42
C LYS A 232 -13.08 5.33 -2.41
N LYS A 233 -14.21 4.72 -2.02
CA LYS A 233 -14.23 3.57 -1.10
C LYS A 233 -13.47 2.36 -1.68
N LEU A 234 -13.60 2.09 -2.98
CA LEU A 234 -12.84 1.01 -3.65
C LEU A 234 -11.34 1.28 -3.67
N ALA A 235 -10.94 2.54 -3.88
CA ALA A 235 -9.54 2.95 -3.79
C ALA A 235 -8.98 2.76 -2.38
N GLU A 236 -9.74 3.15 -1.34
CA GLU A 236 -9.39 2.96 0.07
C GLU A 236 -9.28 1.47 0.46
N LEU A 237 -10.14 0.61 -0.09
CA LEU A 237 -10.09 -0.85 0.10
C LEU A 237 -8.90 -1.53 -0.61
N GLY A 238 -8.10 -0.79 -1.38
CA GLY A 238 -6.94 -1.32 -2.09
C GLY A 238 -7.30 -2.25 -3.26
N VAL A 239 -8.49 -2.08 -3.85
CA VAL A 239 -8.90 -2.89 -5.02
C VAL A 239 -7.97 -2.65 -6.20
N GLY A 240 -7.55 -1.41 -6.42
CA GLY A 240 -6.67 -1.07 -7.55
C GLY A 240 -5.30 -1.76 -7.51
N SER A 241 -4.68 -1.91 -6.33
CA SER A 241 -3.40 -2.62 -6.24
C SER A 241 -3.56 -4.12 -6.48
N ARG A 242 -4.65 -4.73 -5.99
CA ARG A 242 -4.97 -6.15 -6.24
C ARG A 242 -5.23 -6.41 -7.71
N LEU A 243 -5.99 -5.54 -8.38
CA LEU A 243 -6.25 -5.66 -9.82
C LEU A 243 -4.99 -5.49 -10.65
N LYS A 244 -4.08 -4.59 -10.25
CA LYS A 244 -2.79 -4.43 -10.93
C LYS A 244 -1.95 -5.72 -10.84
N VAL A 245 -1.81 -6.30 -9.66
CA VAL A 245 -1.07 -7.57 -9.47
C VAL A 245 -1.72 -8.71 -10.26
N LEU A 246 -3.05 -8.76 -10.34
CA LEU A 246 -3.74 -9.77 -11.15
C LEU A 246 -3.58 -9.56 -12.66
N ALA A 247 -3.38 -8.31 -13.11
CA ALA A 247 -3.26 -7.96 -14.53
C ALA A 247 -1.82 -8.08 -15.05
N GLU A 248 -0.82 -8.15 -14.18
CA GLU A 248 0.59 -8.32 -14.56
C GLU A 248 0.77 -9.56 -15.45
N GLY A 249 1.28 -9.35 -16.67
CA GLY A 249 1.50 -10.43 -17.64
C GLY A 249 0.26 -10.82 -18.46
N THR A 250 -0.83 -10.05 -18.40
CA THR A 250 -2.01 -10.21 -19.27
C THR A 250 -2.06 -9.13 -20.36
N ASP A 251 -2.73 -9.42 -21.49
CA ASP A 251 -2.92 -8.45 -22.58
C ASP A 251 -3.72 -7.19 -22.18
N HIS A 252 -4.38 -7.23 -21.03
CA HIS A 252 -5.19 -6.14 -20.50
C HIS A 252 -4.46 -5.25 -19.48
N GLU A 253 -3.18 -5.53 -19.20
CA GLU A 253 -2.37 -4.79 -18.21
C GLU A 253 -2.44 -3.27 -18.42
N GLY A 254 -2.30 -2.80 -19.66
CA GLY A 254 -2.36 -1.37 -19.98
C GLY A 254 -3.74 -0.73 -19.72
N ARG A 255 -4.83 -1.43 -20.02
CA ARG A 255 -6.21 -0.93 -19.79
C ARG A 255 -6.52 -0.91 -18.29
N VAL A 256 -6.15 -1.96 -17.57
CA VAL A 256 -6.32 -2.06 -16.12
C VAL A 256 -5.49 -1.00 -15.41
N ALA A 257 -4.23 -0.78 -15.82
CA ALA A 257 -3.38 0.26 -15.25
C ALA A 257 -4.01 1.66 -15.41
N ALA A 258 -4.56 1.97 -16.59
CA ALA A 258 -5.24 3.24 -16.84
C ALA A 258 -6.53 3.39 -16.00
N ALA A 259 -7.34 2.33 -15.86
CA ALA A 259 -8.53 2.35 -15.00
C ALA A 259 -8.16 2.51 -13.51
N VAL A 260 -7.11 1.82 -13.05
CA VAL A 260 -6.59 1.90 -11.68
C VAL A 260 -6.00 3.27 -11.37
N GLU A 261 -5.34 3.91 -12.33
CA GLU A 261 -4.83 5.28 -12.18
C GLU A 261 -5.98 6.28 -11.98
N LYS A 262 -7.04 6.18 -12.79
CA LYS A 262 -8.26 6.99 -12.60
C LYS A 262 -8.89 6.73 -11.23
N LEU A 263 -9.01 5.48 -10.82
CA LEU A 263 -9.53 5.12 -9.50
C LEU A 263 -8.69 5.72 -8.37
N ARG A 264 -7.35 5.71 -8.52
CA ARG A 264 -6.42 6.29 -7.55
C ARG A 264 -6.59 7.80 -7.39
N ALA A 265 -7.01 8.52 -8.43
CA ALA A 265 -7.29 9.95 -8.34
C ALA A 265 -8.44 10.29 -7.37
N TYR A 266 -9.36 9.35 -7.14
CA TYR A 266 -10.46 9.50 -6.17
C TYR A 266 -10.10 9.01 -4.76
N GLY A 267 -9.10 8.12 -4.65
CA GLY A 267 -8.59 7.65 -3.38
C GLY A 267 -7.79 8.73 -2.65
N ALA A 268 -7.79 8.69 -1.32
CA ALA A 268 -6.88 9.52 -0.54
C ALA A 268 -5.43 9.29 -1.04
N PRO A 269 -4.60 10.36 -1.19
CA PRO A 269 -3.19 10.16 -1.48
C PRO A 269 -2.65 9.18 -0.44
N PRO A 270 -1.80 8.21 -0.82
CA PRO A 270 -1.30 7.24 0.13
C PRO A 270 -0.75 8.04 1.31
N ARG A 271 -1.37 7.92 2.48
CA ARG A 271 -0.81 8.41 3.73
C ARG A 271 0.58 7.80 3.72
N ARG A 272 1.61 8.61 3.46
CA ARG A 272 2.99 8.20 3.66
C ARG A 272 2.99 7.71 5.08
N LYS A 273 3.01 6.39 5.28
CA LYS A 273 3.35 5.84 6.59
C LYS A 273 4.65 6.55 6.90
N LYS A 274 4.65 7.46 7.89
CA LYS A 274 5.91 7.92 8.47
C LYS A 274 6.66 6.61 8.67
N GLN A 275 7.79 6.45 7.97
CA GLN A 275 8.68 5.34 8.26
C GLN A 275 8.92 5.47 9.75
N THR A 276 8.27 4.60 10.53
CA THR A 276 8.75 4.29 11.86
C THR A 276 10.18 3.91 11.59
N LYS A 277 11.12 4.75 12.05
CA LYS A 277 12.55 4.45 12.06
C LYS A 277 12.63 3.01 12.56
N ASP A 278 12.90 2.08 11.64
CA ASP A 278 13.29 0.73 12.00
C ASP A 278 14.53 0.93 12.86
N LYS A 279 14.40 0.64 14.15
CA LYS A 279 15.56 0.32 14.97
C LYS A 279 16.11 -0.95 14.31
N GLY A 280 17.19 -0.79 13.55
CA GLY A 280 17.71 -1.77 12.62
C GLY A 280 17.66 -3.18 13.18
N LYS A 281 16.73 -3.98 12.68
CA LYS A 281 16.81 -5.43 12.77
C LYS A 281 17.45 -5.87 11.45
N ALA A 282 18.77 -6.05 11.49
CA ALA A 282 19.46 -6.70 10.38
C ALA A 282 18.81 -8.05 10.15
N VAL A 283 18.47 -8.35 8.89
CA VAL A 283 18.03 -9.68 8.49
C VAL A 283 19.26 -10.57 8.59
N MET A 284 19.30 -11.45 9.59
CA MET A 284 20.39 -12.42 9.77
C MET A 284 20.43 -13.35 8.56
N THR A 285 21.62 -13.55 8.01
CA THR A 285 21.85 -14.55 6.98
C THR A 285 21.83 -15.96 7.61
N PRO A 286 21.61 -17.04 6.83
CA PRO A 286 21.62 -18.40 7.37
C PRO A 286 22.93 -18.75 8.10
N GLN A 287 24.04 -18.14 7.68
CA GLN A 287 25.36 -18.33 8.28
C GLN A 287 25.46 -17.64 9.66
N ASP A 288 24.84 -16.46 9.83
CA ASP A 288 24.77 -15.77 11.13
C ASP A 288 23.92 -16.56 12.14
N HIS A 289 22.92 -17.31 11.66
CA HIS A 289 22.10 -18.18 12.51
C HIS A 289 22.89 -19.35 13.07
N GLU A 290 23.69 -20.02 12.23
CA GLU A 290 24.55 -21.12 12.67
C GLU A 290 25.61 -20.64 13.67
N GLU A 291 26.23 -19.47 13.43
CA GLU A 291 27.21 -18.90 14.36
C GLU A 291 26.58 -18.49 15.69
N ALA A 292 25.38 -17.92 15.69
CA ALA A 292 24.65 -17.57 16.91
C ALA A 292 24.22 -18.81 17.71
N GLU A 293 23.82 -19.89 17.04
CA GLU A 293 23.49 -21.17 17.69
C GLU A 293 24.73 -21.82 18.32
N ILE A 294 25.89 -21.76 17.65
CA ILE A 294 27.15 -22.26 18.21
C ILE A 294 27.58 -21.41 19.41
N ALA A 295 27.49 -20.08 19.33
CA ALA A 295 27.81 -19.19 20.44
C ALA A 295 26.92 -19.46 21.67
N SER A 296 25.62 -19.67 21.46
CA SER A 296 24.71 -20.01 22.56
C SER A 296 25.04 -21.36 23.23
N LYS A 297 25.52 -22.35 22.47
CA LYS A 297 25.94 -23.64 23.00
C LYS A 297 27.27 -23.54 23.76
N VAL A 298 28.19 -22.71 23.28
CA VAL A 298 29.46 -22.43 23.97
C VAL A 298 29.20 -21.76 25.33
N ASP A 299 28.31 -20.77 25.38
CA ASP A 299 27.95 -20.10 26.64
C ASP A 299 27.31 -21.06 27.66
N GLN A 300 26.45 -21.99 27.21
CA GLN A 300 25.85 -23.00 28.10
C GLN A 300 26.90 -23.93 28.74
N ILE A 301 27.96 -24.29 28.02
CA ILE A 301 29.05 -25.11 28.57
C ILE A 301 29.92 -24.27 29.50
N ARG A 302 30.17 -23.00 29.16
CA ARG A 302 30.96 -22.07 29.98
C ARG A 302 30.29 -21.73 31.31
N ASP A 303 28.96 -21.68 31.36
CA ASP A 303 28.21 -21.52 32.60
C ASP A 303 28.46 -22.66 33.60
N LEU A 304 28.77 -23.88 33.11
CA LEU A 304 29.11 -25.04 33.94
C LEU A 304 30.62 -25.13 34.22
N PHE A 305 31.45 -24.71 33.26
CA PHE A 305 32.92 -24.73 33.35
C PHE A 305 33.49 -23.33 33.09
N PRO A 306 33.51 -22.44 34.10
CA PRO A 306 33.98 -21.07 33.93
C PRO A 306 35.50 -20.98 33.67
N ASP A 307 36.24 -22.05 33.95
CA ASP A 307 37.69 -22.15 33.74
C ASP A 307 38.09 -22.45 32.28
N LEU A 308 37.12 -22.76 31.41
CA LEU A 308 37.36 -23.07 29.99
C LEU A 308 37.02 -21.87 29.09
N ASP A 309 37.92 -21.54 28.17
CA ASP A 309 37.70 -20.45 27.22
C ASP A 309 36.93 -20.89 25.96
N SER A 310 36.28 -19.91 25.31
CA SER A 310 35.31 -20.13 24.24
C SER A 310 35.88 -20.88 23.03
N GLY A 311 37.16 -20.69 22.71
CA GLY A 311 37.83 -21.35 21.59
C GLY A 311 38.03 -22.85 21.83
N PHE A 312 38.43 -23.23 23.05
CA PHE A 312 38.55 -24.64 23.43
C PHE A 312 37.18 -25.34 23.42
N VAL A 313 36.15 -24.71 24.00
CA VAL A 313 34.79 -25.26 24.03
C VAL A 313 34.21 -25.44 22.62
N GLN A 314 34.48 -24.50 21.71
CA GLN A 314 34.05 -24.62 20.31
C GLN A 314 34.74 -25.77 19.57
N LYS A 315 36.04 -26.02 19.81
CA LYS A 315 36.75 -27.17 19.24
C LYS A 315 36.19 -28.50 19.78
N CYS A 316 35.85 -28.55 21.06
CA CYS A 316 35.17 -29.70 21.67
C CYS A 316 33.80 -29.94 21.03
N LEU A 317 33.00 -28.89 20.83
CA LEU A 317 31.71 -28.97 20.14
C LEU A 317 31.87 -29.43 18.68
N GLN A 318 32.90 -28.99 17.97
CA GLN A 318 33.15 -29.44 16.59
C GLN A 318 33.59 -30.92 16.53
N ALA A 319 34.44 -31.37 17.44
CA ALA A 319 34.93 -32.75 17.47
C ALA A 319 33.85 -33.76 17.91
N LEU A 320 32.94 -33.34 18.80
CA LEU A 320 31.91 -34.21 19.40
C LEU A 320 30.52 -34.01 18.75
N GLY A 321 30.45 -33.40 17.56
CA GLY A 321 29.23 -33.36 16.74
C GLY A 321 28.19 -32.31 17.15
N GLY A 322 28.56 -31.31 17.94
CA GLY A 322 27.74 -30.12 18.22
C GLY A 322 26.67 -30.29 19.30
N ASP A 323 26.78 -31.33 20.12
CA ASP A 323 25.86 -31.62 21.23
C ASP A 323 26.48 -31.25 22.59
N VAL A 324 25.72 -30.52 23.40
CA VAL A 324 26.16 -29.97 24.69
C VAL A 324 26.27 -31.07 25.74
N GLU A 325 25.35 -32.03 25.76
CA GLU A 325 25.32 -33.12 26.76
C GLU A 325 26.49 -34.10 26.58
N VAL A 326 26.87 -34.36 25.34
CA VAL A 326 28.01 -35.23 25.01
C VAL A 326 29.34 -34.54 25.35
N VAL A 327 29.47 -33.24 25.08
CA VAL A 327 30.68 -32.48 25.45
C VAL A 327 30.82 -32.35 26.97
N THR A 328 29.73 -32.04 27.67
CA THR A 328 29.76 -31.93 29.15
C THR A 328 30.07 -33.26 29.83
N SER A 329 29.51 -34.38 29.38
CA SER A 329 29.86 -35.71 29.91
C SER A 329 31.32 -36.08 29.64
N ALA A 330 31.82 -35.81 28.41
CA ALA A 330 33.22 -36.05 28.08
C ALA A 330 34.20 -35.20 28.90
N LEU A 331 33.83 -33.96 29.24
CA LEU A 331 34.61 -33.07 30.11
C LEU A 331 34.59 -33.51 31.59
N LEU A 332 33.48 -34.06 32.08
CA LEU A 332 33.38 -34.57 33.46
C LEU A 332 34.09 -35.91 33.66
N GLU A 333 34.10 -36.76 32.63
CA GLU A 333 34.70 -38.09 32.67
C GLU A 333 36.17 -38.12 32.22
N ASP A 334 36.76 -36.95 31.90
CA ASP A 334 38.11 -36.78 31.31
C ASP A 334 38.34 -37.67 30.07
N ASN A 335 37.28 -37.95 29.31
CA ASN A 335 37.27 -38.86 28.17
C ASN A 335 37.21 -38.08 26.85
N LEU A 336 38.18 -37.18 26.67
CA LEU A 336 38.31 -36.36 25.47
C LEU A 336 39.12 -37.10 24.39
N PRO A 337 38.83 -36.86 23.09
CA PRO A 337 39.68 -37.33 22.00
C PRO A 337 41.14 -36.89 22.19
N ALA A 338 42.12 -37.73 21.80
CA ALA A 338 43.54 -37.48 22.04
C ALA A 338 44.04 -36.11 21.52
N GLU A 339 43.43 -35.58 20.46
CA GLU A 339 43.76 -34.27 19.88
C GLU A 339 43.35 -33.07 20.76
N LEU A 340 42.40 -33.26 21.68
CA LEU A 340 41.88 -32.22 22.59
C LEU A 340 42.46 -32.30 24.00
N ILE A 341 43.13 -33.41 24.35
CA ILE A 341 43.82 -33.57 25.63
C ILE A 341 45.08 -32.68 25.68
N GLU A 342 45.76 -32.54 24.55
CA GLU A 342 46.98 -31.71 24.42
C GLU A 342 46.68 -30.24 24.06
N ALA A 343 45.42 -29.88 23.78
CA ALA A 343 45.05 -28.53 23.40
C ALA A 343 44.99 -27.57 24.60
N ASP A 344 45.29 -26.30 24.37
CA ASP A 344 45.28 -25.27 25.41
C ASP A 344 43.84 -24.97 25.84
N ARG A 345 43.55 -25.19 27.13
CA ARG A 345 42.23 -24.98 27.73
C ARG A 345 41.87 -23.49 27.88
N SER A 346 42.86 -22.60 27.74
CA SER A 346 42.73 -21.14 27.81
C SER A 346 42.74 -20.45 26.43
N GLU A 347 42.50 -21.21 25.36
CA GLU A 347 42.49 -20.65 24.01
C GLU A 347 41.20 -19.84 23.76
N GLU A 348 41.35 -18.52 23.64
CA GLU A 348 40.25 -17.61 23.29
C GLU A 348 39.90 -17.71 21.80
N TYR A 349 38.60 -17.70 21.48
CA TYR A 349 38.14 -17.72 20.09
C TYR A 349 38.48 -16.40 19.38
N ILE A 350 39.42 -16.46 18.43
CA ILE A 350 39.69 -15.35 17.50
C ILE A 350 39.01 -15.67 16.17
N PRO A 351 37.98 -14.91 15.74
CA PRO A 351 37.35 -15.13 14.45
C PRO A 351 38.39 -14.93 13.34
N LEU A 352 38.56 -15.95 12.50
CA LEU A 352 39.41 -15.92 11.31
C LEU A 352 38.81 -14.97 10.26
N GLY A 353 39.00 -13.67 10.51
CA GLY A 353 38.50 -12.58 9.67
C GLY A 353 39.21 -11.23 9.90
N VAL A 354 39.96 -11.07 11.00
CA VAL A 354 40.78 -9.87 11.22
C VAL A 354 42.20 -10.12 10.71
N GLN A 355 42.35 -10.19 9.40
CA GLN A 355 43.65 -9.94 8.79
C GLN A 355 43.95 -8.46 9.04
N PHE A 356 44.92 -8.17 9.91
CA PHE A 356 45.59 -6.87 9.91
C PHE A 356 46.28 -6.70 8.55
N ALA A 357 45.54 -6.13 7.60
CA ALA A 357 46.04 -5.85 6.28
C ALA A 357 47.16 -4.80 6.39
N ARG A 358 48.36 -5.24 6.02
CA ARG A 358 49.53 -4.41 5.74
C ARG A 358 49.11 -3.22 4.84
N PRO A 359 49.54 -1.97 5.10
CA PRO A 359 49.07 -0.83 4.34
C PRO A 359 49.65 -0.87 2.92
N SER A 360 48.84 -1.30 1.94
CA SER A 360 49.16 -1.14 0.53
C SER A 360 48.81 0.29 0.11
N SER A 361 49.81 1.01 -0.38
CA SER A 361 49.72 2.35 -0.94
C SER A 361 48.80 2.40 -2.17
N SER A 362 47.54 2.79 -1.96
CA SER A 362 46.62 3.20 -3.02
C SER A 362 45.90 4.48 -2.58
N PRO A 363 45.59 5.43 -3.47
CA PRO A 363 45.03 6.72 -3.09
C PRO A 363 43.61 6.52 -2.52
N ALA A 364 43.34 7.15 -1.38
CA ALA A 364 42.06 7.03 -0.69
C ALA A 364 40.88 7.47 -1.59
N PRO A 365 39.76 6.74 -1.62
CA PRO A 365 38.53 7.21 -2.25
C PRO A 365 38.04 8.48 -1.54
N PRO A 366 37.33 9.39 -2.23
CA PRO A 366 36.82 10.61 -1.61
C PRO A 366 35.89 10.23 -0.45
N SER A 367 36.22 10.71 0.75
CA SER A 367 35.43 10.50 1.96
C SER A 367 33.98 10.91 1.69
N LEU A 368 33.04 10.02 2.02
CA LEU A 368 31.61 10.32 2.00
C LEU A 368 31.35 11.62 2.78
N PRO A 369 30.41 12.48 2.33
CA PRO A 369 30.12 13.73 3.03
C PRO A 369 29.71 13.42 4.47
N GLU A 370 30.52 13.91 5.41
CA GLU A 370 30.28 13.75 6.82
C GLU A 370 28.95 14.42 7.19
N ARG A 371 28.09 13.71 7.92
CA ARG A 371 26.76 14.21 8.27
C ARG A 371 26.92 15.32 9.30
N LYS A 372 26.86 16.56 8.84
CA LYS A 372 26.99 17.72 9.73
C LYS A 372 25.70 18.00 10.49
N ASN A 373 25.80 18.21 11.80
CA ASN A 373 24.72 18.72 12.63
C ASN A 373 24.58 20.25 12.48
N VAL A 374 23.46 20.82 12.92
CA VAL A 374 23.16 22.26 12.88
C VAL A 374 24.14 23.08 13.73
N PHE A 375 24.77 22.45 14.73
CA PHE A 375 25.75 23.07 15.62
C PHE A 375 27.21 22.89 15.18
N ASP A 376 27.46 22.13 14.10
CA ASP A 376 28.82 21.88 13.65
C ASP A 376 29.44 23.16 13.10
N ASN A 377 30.65 23.47 13.56
CA ASN A 377 31.43 24.67 13.28
C ASN A 377 30.86 25.97 13.87
N ASP A 378 30.01 25.90 14.89
CA ASP A 378 29.63 27.08 15.66
C ASP A 378 30.77 27.51 16.62
N ALA A 379 30.61 28.64 17.29
CA ALA A 379 31.64 29.20 18.16
C ALA A 379 31.88 28.37 19.44
N LEU A 380 31.00 27.40 19.74
CA LEU A 380 31.10 26.50 20.89
C LEU A 380 31.75 25.19 20.48
N ASP A 381 31.41 24.66 19.30
CA ASP A 381 32.03 23.50 18.64
C ASP A 381 33.49 23.77 18.25
N ARG A 382 33.79 25.01 17.83
CA ARG A 382 35.17 25.48 17.56
C ARG A 382 35.98 25.80 18.83
N LEU A 383 35.37 25.71 20.01
CA LEU A 383 35.99 26.01 21.29
C LEU A 383 36.63 27.41 21.35
N ASP A 384 35.93 28.42 20.80
CA ASP A 384 36.45 29.79 20.79
C ASP A 384 36.67 30.30 22.24
N PRO A 385 37.83 30.88 22.57
CA PRO A 385 38.15 31.24 23.95
C PRO A 385 37.17 32.26 24.56
N ALA A 386 36.53 33.09 23.73
CA ALA A 386 35.54 34.07 24.16
C ALA A 386 34.14 33.49 24.46
N THR A 387 33.81 32.30 23.92
CA THR A 387 32.57 31.58 24.23
C THR A 387 32.77 30.68 25.44
N LEU A 388 33.94 30.04 25.55
CA LEU A 388 34.33 29.25 26.72
C LEU A 388 34.36 30.07 28.02
N SER A 389 34.80 31.33 27.97
CA SER A 389 34.78 32.21 29.15
C SER A 389 33.37 32.59 29.63
N LYS A 390 32.34 32.36 28.81
CA LYS A 390 30.92 32.64 29.12
C LYS A 390 30.14 31.39 29.51
N LEU A 391 30.73 30.21 29.28
CA LEU A 391 30.21 28.93 29.72
C LEU A 391 30.47 28.78 31.22
N THR A 392 29.40 28.55 31.97
CA THR A 392 29.46 28.29 33.41
C THR A 392 28.82 26.93 33.65
N SER A 393 29.57 25.98 34.19
CA SER A 393 29.03 24.69 34.62
C SER A 393 28.42 24.82 36.02
N GLY A 394 27.11 24.56 36.14
CA GLY A 394 26.39 24.56 37.43
C GLY A 394 25.61 25.85 37.74
N ARG A 395 25.10 25.95 38.97
CA ARG A 395 24.28 27.08 39.42
C ARG A 395 25.18 28.29 39.66
N ARG A 396 24.99 29.37 38.90
CA ARG A 396 25.72 30.64 39.10
C ARG A 396 25.46 31.14 40.53
N ALA A 397 26.51 31.30 41.32
CA ALA A 397 26.47 32.07 42.56
C ALA A 397 26.41 33.55 42.19
N ASN A 398 25.22 34.02 41.83
CA ASN A 398 25.00 35.46 41.72
C ASN A 398 24.75 35.98 43.14
N ASP A 399 25.72 36.68 43.71
CA ASP A 399 25.59 37.37 45.02
C ASP A 399 24.67 38.60 44.95
N GLN A 400 23.93 38.76 43.85
CA GLN A 400 22.97 39.85 43.66
C GLN A 400 21.61 39.41 44.18
N THR A 401 21.12 40.10 45.20
CA THR A 401 19.76 39.96 45.70
C THR A 401 18.75 40.39 44.63
N ALA A 402 17.58 39.75 44.61
CA ALA A 402 16.52 40.05 43.63
C ALA A 402 16.14 41.54 43.61
N ASP A 403 16.17 42.20 44.77
CA ASP A 403 15.89 43.63 44.90
C ASP A 403 16.93 44.52 44.20
N ALA A 404 18.21 44.12 44.19
CA ALA A 404 19.27 44.85 43.50
C ALA A 404 19.18 44.72 41.96
N LEU A 405 18.58 43.64 41.46
CA LEU A 405 18.30 43.46 40.04
C LEU A 405 17.07 44.26 39.59
N LEU A 406 16.06 44.39 40.45
CA LEU A 406 14.83 45.15 40.19
C LEU A 406 15.02 46.67 40.30
N ALA A 407 16.02 47.14 41.06
CA ALA A 407 16.32 48.57 41.23
C ALA A 407 17.04 49.21 40.03
N LYS A 408 17.56 48.44 39.07
CA LYS A 408 18.14 48.99 37.83
C LYS A 408 17.01 49.38 36.87
N SER A 409 16.80 50.69 36.73
CA SER A 409 15.77 51.29 35.88
C SER A 409 16.01 51.15 34.37
N GLU A 410 17.21 50.73 33.95
CA GLU A 410 17.50 50.38 32.57
C GLU A 410 17.22 48.90 32.34
N VAL A 411 15.93 48.58 32.27
CA VAL A 411 15.50 47.32 31.68
C VAL A 411 15.92 47.37 30.21
N PRO A 412 16.77 46.44 29.71
CA PRO A 412 17.20 46.44 28.31
C PRO A 412 15.98 46.10 27.44
N LYS A 413 15.22 47.13 27.08
CA LYS A 413 13.99 47.01 26.28
C LYS A 413 14.26 46.26 24.98
N SER A 414 15.44 46.42 24.39
CA SER A 414 15.86 45.66 23.21
C SER A 414 15.96 44.16 23.47
N ALA A 415 16.50 43.73 24.62
CA ALA A 415 16.62 42.31 24.96
C ALA A 415 15.27 41.68 25.30
N ILE A 416 14.38 42.43 25.95
CA ILE A 416 13.01 41.99 26.20
C ILE A 416 12.20 41.93 24.90
N LEU A 417 12.32 42.93 24.02
CA LEU A 417 11.66 42.91 22.71
C LEU A 417 12.21 41.81 21.80
N SER A 418 13.51 41.50 21.86
CA SER A 418 14.06 40.36 21.13
C SER A 418 13.63 39.03 21.70
N ALA A 419 13.53 38.92 23.04
CA ALA A 419 13.03 37.72 23.69
C ALA A 419 11.54 37.51 23.39
N LEU A 420 10.73 38.58 23.37
CA LEU A 420 9.32 38.54 22.96
C LEU A 420 9.14 38.25 21.46
N ALA A 421 10.04 38.73 20.60
CA ALA A 421 10.01 38.39 19.18
C ALA A 421 10.45 36.95 18.89
N ALA A 422 11.29 36.37 19.76
CA ALA A 422 11.65 34.95 19.73
C ALA A 422 10.63 34.07 20.46
N PHE A 423 9.72 34.67 21.23
CA PHE A 423 8.59 33.99 21.83
C PHE A 423 7.47 33.94 20.80
N ASP A 424 7.40 32.84 20.06
CA ASP A 424 6.29 32.57 19.17
C ASP A 424 5.10 32.09 20.03
N SER A 425 4.13 32.96 20.28
CA SER A 425 2.91 32.61 21.03
C SER A 425 1.93 31.74 20.22
N ASP A 426 2.42 31.15 19.14
CA ASP A 426 1.73 30.25 18.22
C ASP A 426 2.43 28.86 18.18
N ASP A 427 3.49 28.65 19.00
CA ASP A 427 4.20 27.35 19.18
C ASP A 427 3.58 26.50 20.29
N ASP A 428 2.53 26.98 20.95
CA ASP A 428 1.49 26.17 21.55
C ASP A 428 0.50 25.73 20.46
N GLU A 429 0.95 24.77 19.63
CA GLU A 429 0.14 24.11 18.60
C GLU A 429 -1.24 23.77 19.17
N ARG A 430 -2.23 24.58 18.77
CA ARG A 430 -3.64 24.40 19.14
C ARG A 430 -4.05 23.00 18.69
N ASP A 431 -4.52 22.18 19.64
CA ASP A 431 -5.00 20.82 19.38
C ASP A 431 -6.17 20.87 18.38
N ASP A 432 -5.88 20.58 17.10
CA ASP A 432 -6.78 20.68 15.96
C ASP A 432 -7.83 19.55 15.92
N THR A 433 -7.86 18.71 16.97
CA THR A 433 -8.83 17.63 17.18
C THR A 433 -10.29 18.12 17.17
N TYR A 434 -10.55 19.41 17.40
CA TYR A 434 -11.91 19.98 17.37
C TYR A 434 -12.13 21.16 16.41
N ASP A 435 -11.12 21.56 15.62
CA ASP A 435 -11.23 22.70 14.68
C ASP A 435 -12.05 22.38 13.41
N ALA A 436 -12.49 21.12 13.25
CA ALA A 436 -13.43 20.74 12.19
C ALA A 436 -14.87 21.26 12.42
N ALA A 437 -15.16 21.86 13.58
CA ALA A 437 -16.45 22.41 13.90
C ALA A 437 -16.33 23.88 14.37
N ASP A 438 -16.51 24.79 13.41
CA ASP A 438 -16.86 26.20 13.58
C ASP A 438 -15.72 27.21 13.82
N VAL A 439 -15.26 27.83 12.72
CA VAL A 439 -15.04 29.29 12.68
C VAL A 439 -15.13 29.79 11.23
N GLY A 440 -16.24 30.47 10.94
CA GLY A 440 -16.33 31.40 9.82
C GLY A 440 -15.71 32.75 10.19
N GLY A 441 -14.84 33.26 9.33
CA GLY A 441 -14.27 34.60 9.45
C GLY A 441 -13.41 34.95 8.25
N ALA A 442 -13.90 35.87 7.42
CA ALA A 442 -13.30 36.26 6.15
C ALA A 442 -12.14 37.24 6.32
N VAL A 443 -11.13 37.12 5.46
CA VAL A 443 -10.35 38.26 4.93
C VAL A 443 -9.99 37.95 3.48
N ASP A 444 -10.49 38.81 2.59
CA ASP A 444 -10.25 38.80 1.16
C ASP A 444 -8.80 39.24 0.85
N ALA A 445 -8.10 38.51 -0.02
CA ALA A 445 -6.95 39.02 -0.77
C ALA A 445 -6.93 38.37 -2.16
N ASP A 446 -7.28 39.17 -3.16
CA ASP A 446 -7.39 38.84 -4.57
C ASP A 446 -6.02 39.09 -5.23
N GLU A 447 -5.17 38.06 -5.39
CA GLU A 447 -3.79 38.25 -5.88
C GLU A 447 -3.27 37.07 -6.74
N GLY A 448 -4.14 36.54 -7.62
CA GLY A 448 -3.86 35.33 -8.40
C GLY A 448 -3.09 35.51 -9.72
N GLU A 449 -2.90 36.73 -10.21
CA GLU A 449 -2.24 36.99 -11.51
C GLU A 449 -0.95 37.83 -11.40
N ALA A 450 -0.71 38.50 -10.26
CA ALA A 450 0.52 39.26 -10.01
C ALA A 450 1.69 38.39 -9.50
N ALA A 451 1.41 37.23 -8.88
CA ALA A 451 2.41 36.40 -8.22
C ALA A 451 3.36 35.65 -9.18
N ALA A 452 2.95 35.37 -10.41
CA ALA A 452 3.82 34.69 -11.38
C ALA A 452 4.85 35.64 -12.01
N ALA A 453 4.47 36.91 -12.24
CA ALA A 453 5.39 37.95 -12.70
C ALA A 453 6.38 38.35 -11.61
N ALA A 454 5.91 38.52 -10.37
CA ALA A 454 6.74 38.89 -9.23
C ALA A 454 7.89 37.88 -8.93
N VAL A 455 7.71 36.60 -9.29
CA VAL A 455 8.72 35.54 -9.10
C VAL A 455 9.84 35.59 -10.15
N ASP A 456 9.54 36.01 -11.38
CA ASP A 456 10.54 36.26 -12.43
C ASP A 456 11.25 37.61 -12.21
N ASP A 457 10.54 38.62 -11.71
CA ASP A 457 11.13 39.92 -11.35
C ASP A 457 12.14 39.79 -10.21
N GLU A 458 11.80 39.06 -9.13
CA GLU A 458 12.73 38.83 -7.99
C GLU A 458 13.99 38.06 -8.41
N LYS A 459 13.90 37.23 -9.46
CA LYS A 459 15.03 36.48 -10.02
C LYS A 459 16.01 37.39 -10.74
N GLU A 460 15.53 38.33 -11.55
CA GLU A 460 16.38 39.30 -12.25
C GLU A 460 17.09 40.23 -11.26
N VAL A 461 16.36 40.70 -10.24
CA VAL A 461 16.92 41.52 -9.16
C VAL A 461 17.99 40.73 -8.38
N TRP A 462 17.72 39.46 -8.06
CA TRP A 462 18.68 38.57 -7.40
C TRP A 462 19.95 38.33 -8.22
N ALA A 463 19.82 38.06 -9.52
CA ALA A 463 20.96 37.87 -10.41
C ALA A 463 21.80 39.14 -10.57
N ALA A 464 21.18 40.33 -10.52
CA ALA A 464 21.91 41.59 -10.54
C ALA A 464 22.60 41.89 -9.20
N TYR A 465 21.93 41.61 -8.07
CA TYR A 465 22.51 41.75 -6.74
C TYR A 465 23.75 40.87 -6.55
N GLN A 466 23.74 39.63 -7.07
CA GLN A 466 24.91 38.75 -7.05
C GLN A 466 26.10 39.28 -7.87
N ARG A 467 25.85 40.05 -8.94
CA ARG A 467 26.92 40.61 -9.79
C ARG A 467 27.52 41.89 -9.21
N ALA A 468 26.68 42.78 -8.73
CA ALA A 468 27.10 44.08 -8.21
C ALA A 468 26.17 44.54 -7.07
N PRO A 469 26.48 44.18 -5.80
CA PRO A 469 25.68 44.61 -4.65
C PRO A 469 25.66 46.14 -4.46
N GLN A 470 26.70 46.84 -4.93
CA GLN A 470 26.87 48.29 -4.78
C GLN A 470 25.84 49.11 -5.59
N ASP A 471 25.27 48.52 -6.65
CA ASP A 471 24.28 49.20 -7.51
C ASP A 471 22.92 49.39 -6.81
N PHE A 472 22.73 48.73 -5.67
CA PHE A 472 21.51 48.81 -4.86
C PHE A 472 21.56 49.89 -3.77
N GLU A 473 22.70 50.56 -3.58
CA GLU A 473 22.86 51.63 -2.58
C GLU A 473 22.23 52.96 -3.02
N ARG A 474 21.93 53.85 -2.06
CA ARG A 474 21.32 55.17 -2.34
C ARG A 474 22.16 56.05 -3.27
N ALA A 475 23.48 55.91 -3.23
CA ALA A 475 24.40 56.66 -4.09
C ALA A 475 24.29 56.25 -5.58
N ALA A 476 23.81 55.04 -5.87
CA ALA A 476 23.73 54.47 -7.21
C ALA A 476 22.38 54.71 -7.93
N ARG A 477 21.47 55.53 -7.37
CA ARG A 477 20.15 55.85 -7.96
C ARG A 477 20.21 56.35 -9.41
N GLY A 478 21.30 57.00 -9.80
CA GLY A 478 21.50 57.52 -11.17
C GLY A 478 22.16 56.55 -12.16
N GLY A 479 22.60 55.37 -11.71
CA GLY A 479 23.41 54.43 -12.50
C GLY A 479 22.64 53.76 -13.64
N ASN A 480 23.31 53.50 -14.76
CA ASN A 480 22.71 52.84 -15.92
C ASN A 480 22.22 51.41 -15.61
N ALA A 481 22.93 50.68 -14.74
CA ALA A 481 22.52 49.34 -14.30
C ALA A 481 21.20 49.36 -13.53
N ARG A 482 21.00 50.36 -12.66
CA ARG A 482 19.76 50.54 -11.92
C ARG A 482 18.60 50.97 -12.82
N LYS A 483 18.86 51.85 -13.79
CA LYS A 483 17.84 52.23 -14.79
C LYS A 483 17.38 51.02 -15.61
N ALA A 484 18.31 50.18 -16.07
CA ALA A 484 17.99 48.96 -16.81
C ALA A 484 17.18 47.96 -15.96
N LEU A 485 17.50 47.80 -14.67
CA LEU A 485 16.73 46.96 -13.75
C LEU A 485 15.31 47.47 -13.53
N LYS A 486 15.13 48.78 -13.39
CA LYS A 486 13.79 49.38 -13.26
C LYS A 486 12.97 49.21 -14.53
N GLU A 487 13.61 49.30 -15.69
CA GLU A 487 12.96 49.08 -16.98
C GLU A 487 12.56 47.61 -17.17
N SER A 488 13.34 46.64 -16.65
CA SER A 488 13.02 45.21 -16.80
C SER A 488 12.03 44.69 -15.77
N THR A 489 12.13 45.09 -14.50
CA THR A 489 11.32 44.55 -13.40
C THR A 489 10.16 45.46 -12.97
N GLY A 490 10.15 46.72 -13.41
CA GLY A 490 9.15 47.70 -13.00
C GLY A 490 9.27 48.18 -11.54
N TRP A 491 10.34 47.81 -10.82
CA TRP A 491 10.52 48.19 -9.40
C TRP A 491 10.93 49.66 -9.24
N THR A 492 10.54 50.27 -8.12
CA THR A 492 10.99 51.62 -7.76
C THR A 492 12.38 51.58 -7.12
N ASP A 493 13.10 52.72 -7.11
CA ASP A 493 14.41 52.80 -6.46
C ASP A 493 14.32 52.41 -4.98
N GLU A 494 13.26 52.83 -4.29
CA GLU A 494 13.03 52.52 -2.87
C GLU A 494 12.76 51.03 -2.64
N ALA A 495 12.07 50.35 -3.56
CA ALA A 495 11.83 48.91 -3.48
C ALA A 495 13.12 48.11 -3.65
N LEU A 496 13.98 48.48 -4.61
CA LEU A 496 15.28 47.85 -4.83
C LEU A 496 16.22 48.09 -3.63
N GLU A 497 16.25 49.30 -3.07
CA GLU A 497 17.02 49.62 -1.86
C GLU A 497 16.53 48.83 -0.65
N GLY A 498 15.23 48.85 -0.40
CA GLY A 498 14.60 48.15 0.72
C GLY A 498 14.83 46.65 0.65
N TRP A 499 14.71 46.06 -0.54
CA TRP A 499 14.94 44.64 -0.77
C TRP A 499 16.40 44.24 -0.52
N ALA A 500 17.38 45.03 -0.98
CA ALA A 500 18.79 44.77 -0.72
C ALA A 500 19.16 44.92 0.78
N VAL A 501 18.56 45.89 1.48
CA VAL A 501 18.74 46.04 2.93
C VAL A 501 18.14 44.88 3.71
N MET A 502 16.96 44.40 3.32
CA MET A 502 16.31 43.22 3.92
C MET A 502 17.16 41.96 3.72
N LEU A 503 17.76 41.80 2.53
CA LEU A 503 18.66 40.68 2.25
C LEU A 503 19.93 40.67 3.10
N ASN A 504 20.55 41.84 3.32
CA ASN A 504 21.71 41.96 4.19
C ASN A 504 21.38 41.73 5.68
N ARG A 505 20.14 41.99 6.08
CA ARG A 505 19.66 41.78 7.46
C ARG A 505 19.26 40.32 7.72
N GLU A 506 18.82 39.60 6.70
CA GLU A 506 18.28 38.23 6.80
C GLU A 506 19.12 37.22 5.97
N PRO A 507 20.21 36.65 6.52
CA PRO A 507 21.06 35.71 5.79
C PRO A 507 20.33 34.40 5.42
N GLU A 508 19.28 34.02 6.16
CA GLU A 508 18.43 32.86 5.83
C GLU A 508 17.58 33.09 4.58
N ARG A 509 17.14 34.33 4.31
CA ARG A 509 16.43 34.68 3.08
C ARG A 509 17.36 34.60 1.88
N GLN A 510 18.60 35.04 2.04
CA GLN A 510 19.65 34.90 1.04
C GLN A 510 19.90 33.41 0.68
N ARG A 511 20.12 32.54 1.69
CA ARG A 511 20.32 31.09 1.46
C ARG A 511 19.12 30.41 0.80
N LYS A 512 17.90 30.88 1.11
CA LYS A 512 16.68 30.39 0.44
C LYS A 512 16.64 30.78 -1.03
N LEU A 513 16.99 32.03 -1.39
CA LEU A 513 17.05 32.46 -2.79
C LEU A 513 18.17 31.76 -3.56
N GLU A 514 19.35 31.58 -2.95
CA GLU A 514 20.45 30.78 -3.51
C GLU A 514 20.00 29.36 -3.84
N ARG A 515 19.31 28.67 -2.90
CA ARG A 515 18.80 27.32 -3.14
C ARG A 515 17.71 27.28 -4.21
N LYS A 516 16.75 28.22 -4.17
CA LYS A 516 15.64 28.29 -5.14
C LYS A 516 16.17 28.43 -6.55
N TYR A 517 17.10 29.36 -6.78
CA TYR A 517 17.60 29.63 -8.11
C TYR A 517 18.74 28.69 -8.55
N ALA A 518 19.54 28.13 -7.64
CA ALA A 518 20.51 27.07 -7.99
C ALA A 518 19.82 25.78 -8.48
N VAL A 519 18.70 25.41 -7.85
CA VAL A 519 17.89 24.26 -8.29
C VAL A 519 17.22 24.52 -9.64
N GLN A 520 16.78 25.76 -9.89
CA GLN A 520 16.18 26.15 -11.17
C GLN A 520 17.23 26.27 -12.29
N GLU A 521 18.45 26.71 -12.00
CA GLU A 521 19.57 26.76 -12.95
C GLU A 521 20.07 25.35 -13.32
N LEU A 522 20.07 24.41 -12.36
CA LEU A 522 20.36 23.00 -12.60
C LEU A 522 19.27 22.31 -13.43
N MET A 523 18.00 22.70 -13.28
CA MET A 523 16.90 22.21 -14.13
C MET A 523 16.82 22.89 -15.51
N GLY A 524 17.39 24.09 -15.67
CA GLY A 524 17.38 24.85 -16.93
C GLY A 524 18.44 24.43 -17.94
N ARG A 525 19.52 23.77 -17.52
CA ARG A 525 20.48 23.12 -18.43
C ARG A 525 20.01 21.70 -18.69
N GLY A 526 19.36 21.46 -19.83
CA GLY A 526 18.83 20.18 -20.28
C GLY A 526 19.88 19.08 -20.55
N GLN A 527 20.68 18.74 -19.55
CA GLN A 527 21.53 17.55 -19.52
C GLN A 527 21.13 16.75 -18.28
N HIS A 528 20.15 15.87 -18.46
CA HIS A 528 19.99 14.76 -17.54
C HIS A 528 21.30 13.96 -17.58
N ALA A 529 22.13 14.06 -16.55
CA ALA A 529 23.11 13.02 -16.29
C ALA A 529 22.31 11.73 -16.12
N GLN A 530 22.36 10.85 -17.12
CA GLN A 530 21.80 9.52 -17.02
C GLN A 530 22.48 8.85 -15.84
N ILE A 531 21.76 8.75 -14.72
CA ILE A 531 22.17 7.90 -13.62
C ILE A 531 21.93 6.47 -14.11
N GLU A 532 23.02 5.80 -14.52
CA GLU A 532 22.95 4.39 -14.88
C GLU A 532 22.50 3.56 -13.68
N ARG A 533 21.66 2.55 -13.95
CA ARG A 533 21.21 1.60 -12.93
C ARG A 533 22.39 0.73 -12.51
N THR A 534 22.91 0.96 -11.32
CA THR A 534 23.92 0.09 -10.72
C THR A 534 23.27 -1.17 -10.13
N SER A 535 22.95 -2.13 -10.97
CA SER A 535 22.76 -3.52 -10.51
C SER A 535 24.13 -4.15 -10.28
N TRP A 536 24.41 -4.56 -9.06
CA TRP A 536 25.59 -5.36 -8.71
C TRP A 536 25.68 -6.63 -9.57
N ARG A 537 26.85 -6.90 -10.16
CA ARG A 537 27.24 -8.21 -10.70
C ARG A 537 28.52 -8.64 -10.01
N ALA A 538 28.49 -9.82 -9.38
CA ALA A 538 29.67 -10.49 -8.87
C ALA A 538 30.49 -11.04 -10.05
N GLY A 539 31.82 -10.94 -9.95
CA GLY A 539 32.77 -11.24 -11.01
C GLY A 539 32.85 -12.72 -11.38
N GLU A 540 33.17 -12.99 -12.65
CA GLU A 540 33.55 -14.30 -13.15
C GLU A 540 35.05 -14.29 -13.44
N GLU A 541 35.75 -15.20 -12.76
CA GLU A 541 37.11 -15.60 -13.07
C GLU A 541 37.15 -16.45 -14.34
N GLU A 542 38.25 -16.25 -15.04
CA GLU A 542 38.66 -16.85 -16.29
C GLU A 542 38.97 -18.34 -16.11
N THR A 543 38.24 -19.24 -16.79
CA THR A 543 38.82 -20.53 -17.20
C THR A 543 38.37 -20.95 -18.60
N GLU A 544 39.38 -21.36 -19.36
CA GLU A 544 39.35 -21.66 -20.78
C GLU A 544 39.09 -23.16 -21.02
N ARG A 545 38.43 -23.45 -22.17
CA ARG A 545 38.40 -24.70 -22.97
C ARG A 545 37.17 -25.61 -22.87
N GLY A 546 36.49 -25.80 -24.02
CA GLY A 546 35.92 -27.12 -24.37
C GLY A 546 34.66 -27.21 -25.24
N ARG A 547 34.74 -26.82 -26.53
CA ARG A 547 34.03 -27.38 -27.72
C ARG A 547 32.63 -28.04 -27.60
N GLY A 548 31.67 -27.52 -28.39
CA GLY A 548 31.00 -28.36 -29.41
C GLY A 548 29.49 -28.19 -29.68
N ARG A 549 29.16 -27.52 -30.82
CA ARG A 549 28.00 -27.70 -31.75
C ARG A 549 26.57 -27.49 -31.20
N GLY A 550 25.66 -26.73 -31.80
CA GLY A 550 25.66 -25.93 -33.02
C GLY A 550 24.22 -25.76 -33.58
N ARG A 551 24.05 -24.72 -34.41
CA ARG A 551 22.91 -24.34 -35.29
C ARG A 551 21.69 -23.66 -34.62
N GLY A 552 21.23 -22.49 -35.06
CA GLY A 552 21.77 -21.59 -36.09
C GLY A 552 20.74 -20.60 -36.63
N ARG A 553 21.24 -19.38 -36.86
CA ARG A 553 20.89 -18.37 -37.89
C ARG A 553 19.47 -17.75 -37.87
N GLY A 554 19.27 -16.44 -38.01
CA GLY A 554 20.22 -15.35 -38.21
C GLY A 554 19.61 -14.18 -39.02
N ARG A 555 20.01 -12.97 -38.60
CA ARG A 555 20.30 -11.74 -39.37
C ARG A 555 19.18 -11.03 -40.15
N GLY A 556 19.14 -9.70 -39.98
CA GLY A 556 18.74 -8.79 -41.06
C GLY A 556 18.51 -7.33 -40.63
N ARG A 557 19.55 -6.49 -40.71
CA ARG A 557 19.44 -5.01 -40.74
C ARG A 557 18.67 -4.57 -41.99
N GLY A 558 17.89 -3.49 -41.89
CA GLY A 558 17.27 -2.84 -43.04
C GLY A 558 16.79 -1.43 -42.76
N MET A 559 17.66 -0.46 -43.02
CA MET A 559 17.33 0.95 -43.25
C MET A 559 16.45 1.04 -44.51
N GLY A 560 15.32 1.75 -44.45
CA GLY A 560 14.40 1.88 -45.59
C GLY A 560 13.56 3.14 -45.51
N LYS A 561 13.95 4.14 -46.31
CA LYS A 561 13.29 5.42 -46.57
C LYS A 561 12.42 5.27 -47.84
N GLY A 562 11.22 5.86 -47.83
CA GLY A 562 10.28 6.00 -48.97
C GLY A 562 8.86 5.59 -48.53
N GLY A 563 7.80 6.38 -48.67
CA GLY A 563 7.50 7.50 -49.56
C GLY A 563 6.31 7.13 -50.45
N GLY A 564 5.21 7.90 -50.38
CA GLY A 564 4.01 7.77 -51.24
C GLY A 564 2.72 7.53 -50.44
N GLU A 565 1.98 8.53 -49.95
CA GLU A 565 1.16 9.55 -50.65
C GLU A 565 -0.29 9.07 -50.92
N GLY A 566 -1.25 9.85 -50.42
CA GLY A 566 -2.68 9.57 -50.42
C GLY A 566 -3.47 10.61 -49.64
N SER A 567 -3.43 11.84 -50.14
CA SER A 567 -4.02 13.08 -49.65
C SER A 567 -5.56 13.08 -49.52
N GLN A 568 -6.08 13.76 -48.50
CA GLN A 568 -7.27 14.63 -48.62
C GLN A 568 -7.18 15.82 -47.66
N GLN A 569 -6.70 16.93 -48.24
CA GLN A 569 -7.05 18.35 -48.04
C GLN A 569 -7.56 18.84 -46.66
N ALA A 570 -6.72 19.66 -46.02
CA ALA A 570 -7.13 20.74 -45.15
C ALA A 570 -7.20 22.07 -45.94
N PRO A 571 -8.10 23.02 -45.59
CA PRO A 571 -7.89 24.43 -45.85
C PRO A 571 -7.31 25.16 -44.61
N PRO A 572 -6.69 26.34 -44.79
CA PRO A 572 -5.73 26.92 -43.86
C PRO A 572 -6.34 28.00 -42.94
N GLY A 573 -5.75 28.15 -41.74
CA GLY A 573 -5.83 29.40 -40.97
C GLY A 573 -6.53 29.30 -39.62
N GLY A 574 -5.82 29.68 -38.54
CA GLY A 574 -6.43 30.12 -37.28
C GLY A 574 -5.92 29.49 -35.99
N ASP A 575 -4.61 29.41 -35.78
CA ASP A 575 -4.04 29.16 -34.45
C ASP A 575 -4.33 30.37 -33.53
N GLY A 576 -5.33 30.23 -32.66
CA GLY A 576 -5.66 31.25 -31.65
C GLY A 576 -7.00 31.03 -30.94
N ARG A 577 -7.97 30.38 -31.59
CA ARG A 577 -9.32 30.19 -31.01
C ARG A 577 -9.42 29.06 -29.98
N GLY A 578 -8.53 28.08 -30.02
CA GLY A 578 -8.51 26.96 -29.07
C GLY A 578 -8.01 27.34 -27.67
N ARG A 579 -7.10 28.31 -27.57
CA ARG A 579 -6.56 28.81 -26.29
C ARG A 579 -7.50 29.83 -25.65
N ALA A 580 -8.03 30.76 -26.44
CA ALA A 580 -9.00 31.76 -25.98
C ALA A 580 -10.30 31.12 -25.42
N ARG A 581 -10.78 30.02 -26.02
CA ARG A 581 -11.93 29.26 -25.49
C ARG A 581 -11.60 28.47 -24.23
N LYS A 582 -10.33 28.08 -24.02
CA LYS A 582 -9.86 27.42 -22.80
C LYS A 582 -9.67 28.43 -21.66
N GLU A 583 -9.23 29.66 -21.96
CA GLU A 583 -9.15 30.76 -20.99
C GLU A 583 -10.53 31.29 -20.59
N GLN A 584 -11.44 31.52 -21.54
CA GLN A 584 -12.81 31.93 -21.24
C GLN A 584 -13.58 30.90 -20.39
N ASN A 585 -13.26 29.60 -20.53
CA ASN A 585 -13.87 28.55 -19.69
C ASN A 585 -13.10 28.28 -18.39
N LYS A 586 -11.92 28.87 -18.18
CA LYS A 586 -11.15 28.70 -16.94
C LYS A 586 -11.83 29.39 -15.75
N GLY A 587 -12.44 30.55 -15.99
CA GLY A 587 -13.31 31.22 -15.01
C GLY A 587 -14.64 30.49 -14.73
N ARG A 588 -15.02 29.54 -15.60
CA ARG A 588 -16.28 28.77 -15.47
C ARG A 588 -16.10 27.43 -14.76
N VAL A 589 -14.87 26.89 -14.73
CA VAL A 589 -14.56 25.54 -14.19
C VAL A 589 -13.90 25.59 -12.81
N GLY A 590 -13.43 26.74 -12.33
CA GLY A 590 -12.92 26.92 -10.96
C GLY A 590 -13.90 27.70 -10.08
N ASN A 591 -14.37 27.09 -8.98
CA ASN A 591 -15.02 27.61 -7.74
C ASN A 591 -15.95 28.86 -7.73
N HIS A 592 -16.15 29.59 -8.84
CA HIS A 592 -16.92 30.84 -8.92
C HIS A 592 -18.44 30.60 -8.98
N GLY A 593 -18.90 29.42 -9.41
CA GLY A 593 -20.32 29.08 -9.45
C GLY A 593 -21.01 29.02 -8.07
N ARG A 594 -20.23 28.89 -6.98
CA ARG A 594 -20.77 28.96 -5.61
C ARG A 594 -21.06 30.40 -5.17
N ARG A 595 -20.28 31.38 -5.64
CA ARG A 595 -20.44 32.81 -5.34
C ARG A 595 -21.69 33.38 -6.04
N GLU A 596 -21.90 33.08 -7.32
CA GLU A 596 -23.12 33.45 -8.05
C GLU A 596 -24.37 32.73 -7.51
N GLY A 597 -24.23 31.48 -7.08
CA GLY A 597 -25.31 30.74 -6.41
C GLY A 597 -25.73 31.38 -5.08
N ARG A 598 -24.78 31.94 -4.33
CA ARG A 598 -25.06 32.68 -3.07
C ARG A 598 -25.65 34.06 -3.36
N ALA A 599 -25.14 34.79 -4.35
CA ALA A 599 -25.68 36.08 -4.77
C ALA A 599 -27.13 35.97 -5.29
N ARG A 600 -27.45 34.93 -6.07
CA ARG A 600 -28.83 34.65 -6.52
C ARG A 600 -29.77 34.25 -5.37
N LYS A 601 -29.25 33.58 -4.33
CA LYS A 601 -30.03 33.27 -3.12
C LYS A 601 -30.26 34.50 -2.24
N MET A 602 -29.27 35.37 -2.09
CA MET A 602 -29.39 36.64 -1.36
C MET A 602 -30.33 37.63 -2.07
N ALA A 603 -30.24 37.73 -3.41
CA ALA A 603 -31.14 38.56 -4.21
C ALA A 603 -32.61 38.06 -4.17
N LYS A 604 -32.83 36.75 -3.96
CA LYS A 604 -34.16 36.17 -3.81
C LYS A 604 -34.71 36.25 -2.37
N GLY A 605 -33.87 36.57 -1.38
CA GLY A 605 -34.25 36.76 0.02
C GLY A 605 -34.69 38.18 0.39
N PHE A 606 -34.52 39.17 -0.51
CA PHE A 606 -34.84 40.58 -0.25
C PHE A 606 -36.00 41.13 -1.09
N GLY A 607 -36.77 40.26 -1.76
CA GLY A 607 -37.87 40.67 -2.64
C GLY A 607 -39.16 39.92 -2.38
N ALA A 608 -39.78 40.12 -1.21
CA ALA A 608 -41.23 39.94 -0.98
C ALA A 608 -41.59 40.33 0.46
N GLY A 609 -41.83 41.61 0.71
CA GLY A 609 -42.70 42.04 1.80
C GLY A 609 -44.11 42.27 1.22
N PRO A 610 -45.15 41.55 1.67
CA PRO A 610 -46.52 41.95 1.41
C PRO A 610 -46.95 43.07 2.37
N ALA A 611 -47.94 43.83 1.91
CA ALA A 611 -48.55 45.03 2.49
C ALA A 611 -49.00 44.93 3.95
#